data_AF-K1UZA0-F1
#
_entry.id   AF-K1UZA0-F1
#
_cell.length_a   1.000
_cell.length_b   1.000
_cell.length_c   1.000
_cell.angle_alpha   90.00
_cell.angle_beta   90.00
_cell.angle_gamma   90.00
#
_symmetry.space_group_name_H-M   'P 1'
#
loop_
_entity.id
_entity.type
_entity.pdbx_description
1 polymer ?
#
loop_
_entity_poly.entity_id
_entity_poly.type
_entity_poly.pdbx_seq_one_letter_code
_entity_poly.pdbx_strand_id
1 'polypeptide(L)'
;MLKRNVSVAVAAALALSLAACGSSPASSAASSEAVSSEAVSSEAASSEAAAAPAAGDFDVDQDITVISREDGSGTRGAFIELTGVEAKNDAGEKVDNTTEAAAIQSSTNGVLTAVSNDETAIGYISLGSLNNDVKAVTVEGVAPSADTVKDGTYTLARPFNI
;
A
#
# COMPACT_ATOMS: atom_id res chain seq x y z
N MET A 1 -51.56 9.72 19.64
CA MET A 1 -51.13 8.42 19.08
C MET A 1 -49.65 8.56 18.78
N LEU A 2 -48.70 7.69 19.10
CA LEU A 2 -48.58 6.47 19.89
C LEU A 2 -47.07 6.40 20.27
N LYS A 3 -46.75 5.57 21.26
CA LYS A 3 -45.56 5.60 22.10
C LYS A 3 -44.23 5.29 21.37
N ARG A 4 -43.14 5.70 22.02
CA ARG A 4 -41.77 5.15 21.94
C ARG A 4 -41.80 3.61 21.78
N ASN A 5 -40.78 3.04 21.14
CA ASN A 5 -39.92 1.98 21.71
C ASN A 5 -38.78 1.60 20.74
N VAL A 6 -37.56 1.97 21.13
CA VAL A 6 -36.29 1.42 20.67
C VAL A 6 -35.95 0.25 21.59
N SER A 7 -35.52 -0.90 21.03
CA SER A 7 -34.44 -1.78 21.52
C SER A 7 -34.61 -3.19 20.97
N VAL A 8 -33.76 -3.58 20.02
CA VAL A 8 -33.46 -4.98 19.70
C VAL A 8 -32.01 -5.19 20.11
N ALA A 9 -31.80 -5.83 21.26
CA ALA A 9 -30.50 -6.30 21.71
C ALA A 9 -30.49 -7.82 21.59
N VAL A 10 -29.77 -8.33 20.60
CA VAL A 10 -29.44 -9.76 20.48
C VAL A 10 -28.02 -9.91 21.04
N ALA A 11 -27.92 -10.34 22.29
CA ALA A 11 -26.64 -10.69 22.91
C ALA A 11 -26.45 -12.21 22.76
N ALA A 12 -25.55 -12.60 21.88
CA ALA A 12 -25.09 -13.98 21.73
C ALA A 12 -24.14 -14.34 22.88
N ALA A 13 -24.46 -15.41 23.61
CA ALA A 13 -23.61 -15.99 24.63
C ALA A 13 -22.53 -16.86 23.97
N LEU A 14 -21.26 -16.53 24.17
CA LEU A 14 -20.14 -17.45 23.96
C LEU A 14 -19.41 -17.63 25.30
N ALA A 15 -19.53 -18.84 25.83
CA ALA A 15 -18.68 -19.36 26.90
C ALA A 15 -17.90 -20.55 26.32
N LEU A 16 -16.57 -20.52 26.38
CA LEU A 16 -15.73 -21.73 26.34
C LEU A 16 -14.38 -21.45 27.02
N SER A 17 -14.34 -21.85 28.31
CA SER A 17 -13.27 -22.50 29.07
C SER A 17 -11.77 -22.23 28.80
N LEU A 18 -11.11 -21.85 29.90
CA LEU A 18 -9.68 -21.97 30.21
C LEU A 18 -9.19 -23.43 30.18
N ALA A 19 -7.95 -23.66 29.70
CA ALA A 19 -6.98 -24.60 30.28
C ALA A 19 -5.60 -24.48 29.61
N ALA A 20 -4.54 -24.25 30.41
CA ALA A 20 -3.38 -25.15 30.55
C ALA A 20 -2.07 -24.40 30.89
N CYS A 21 -1.57 -24.68 32.11
CA CYS A 21 -0.22 -24.44 32.60
C CYS A 21 0.85 -25.19 31.79
N GLY A 22 2.11 -24.73 31.84
CA GLY A 22 3.23 -25.54 31.38
C GLY A 22 4.65 -24.99 31.55
N SER A 23 5.12 -24.86 32.80
CA SER A 23 6.52 -24.95 33.29
C SER A 23 7.50 -23.75 33.19
N SER A 24 7.88 -23.23 34.37
CA SER A 24 9.12 -22.48 34.69
C SER A 24 10.26 -23.46 35.09
N PRO A 25 11.45 -23.05 35.64
CA PRO A 25 12.19 -21.77 35.64
C PRO A 25 13.73 -21.91 35.37
N ALA A 26 14.41 -20.75 35.43
CA ALA A 26 15.80 -20.51 35.90
C ALA A 26 16.98 -20.68 34.92
N SER A 27 17.68 -19.58 34.61
CA SER A 27 18.86 -19.18 35.40
C SER A 27 19.31 -17.75 35.07
N SER A 28 19.72 -17.05 36.12
CA SER A 28 20.20 -15.67 36.17
C SER A 28 21.60 -15.50 35.59
N ALA A 29 21.94 -14.29 35.13
CA ALA A 29 23.04 -13.45 35.66
C ALA A 29 23.51 -12.43 34.62
N ALA A 30 23.89 -11.26 35.12
CA ALA A 30 24.10 -10.01 34.43
C ALA A 30 25.57 -9.69 34.10
N SER A 31 25.72 -8.67 33.25
CA SER A 31 26.87 -7.74 33.07
C SER A 31 28.13 -8.32 32.42
N SER A 32 28.98 -7.58 31.69
CA SER A 32 28.99 -6.28 31.00
C SER A 32 30.40 -6.17 30.36
N GLU A 33 30.58 -5.21 29.43
CA GLU A 33 31.84 -4.69 28.83
C GLU A 33 32.44 -5.51 27.68
N ALA A 34 32.41 -4.98 26.45
CA ALA A 34 33.43 -4.13 25.78
C ALA A 34 34.64 -4.97 25.31
N VAL A 35 35.21 -4.88 24.10
CA VAL A 35 35.57 -3.72 23.28
C VAL A 35 35.87 -4.20 21.84
N SER A 36 35.65 -3.31 20.86
CA SER A 36 36.47 -3.02 19.66
C SER A 36 36.83 -4.05 18.57
N SER A 37 36.49 -3.64 17.34
CA SER A 37 37.40 -3.36 16.21
C SER A 37 37.36 -4.26 14.96
N GLU A 38 37.36 -3.53 13.83
CA GLU A 38 37.68 -3.88 12.43
C GLU A 38 36.63 -4.70 11.65
N ALA A 39 35.89 -4.08 10.72
CA ALA A 39 36.31 -3.70 9.36
C ALA A 39 36.56 -4.91 8.45
N VAL A 40 35.54 -5.28 7.66
CA VAL A 40 35.73 -5.98 6.38
C VAL A 40 34.61 -5.62 5.41
N SER A 41 35.06 -5.06 4.28
CA SER A 41 34.44 -4.94 2.96
C SER A 41 32.96 -5.29 2.82
N SER A 42 32.15 -4.27 2.53
CA SER A 42 30.92 -4.47 1.76
C SER A 42 31.24 -4.22 0.29
N GLU A 43 31.42 -5.35 -0.39
CA GLU A 43 31.52 -5.51 -1.83
C GLU A 43 30.33 -4.81 -2.50
N ALA A 44 30.64 -4.02 -3.52
CA ALA A 44 29.66 -3.40 -4.39
C ALA A 44 28.83 -4.49 -5.08
N ALA A 45 27.60 -4.68 -4.62
CA ALA A 45 26.61 -5.46 -5.35
C ALA A 45 26.11 -4.60 -6.50
N SER A 46 26.74 -4.83 -7.67
CA SER A 46 26.31 -4.36 -8.97
C SER A 46 24.80 -4.49 -9.13
N SER A 47 24.25 -3.39 -9.65
CA SER A 47 22.93 -3.28 -10.23
C SER A 47 22.72 -4.41 -11.25
N GLU A 48 22.01 -5.45 -10.85
CA GLU A 48 21.40 -6.38 -11.78
C GLU A 48 20.01 -5.82 -12.10
N ALA A 49 19.98 -4.98 -13.14
CA ALA A 49 18.75 -4.60 -13.79
C ALA A 49 18.09 -5.89 -14.30
N ALA A 50 17.14 -6.40 -13.52
CA ALA A 50 16.27 -7.49 -13.94
C ALA A 50 15.66 -7.09 -15.28
N ALA A 51 16.09 -7.78 -16.34
CA ALA A 51 15.57 -7.60 -17.67
C ALA A 51 14.05 -7.74 -17.61
N ALA A 52 13.36 -6.68 -18.07
CA ALA A 52 11.91 -6.71 -18.19
C ALA A 52 11.50 -7.98 -18.96
N PRO A 53 10.45 -8.71 -18.51
CA PRO A 53 9.97 -9.87 -19.23
C PRO A 53 9.69 -9.47 -20.68
N ALA A 54 10.08 -10.32 -21.62
CA ALA A 54 9.83 -10.11 -23.04
C ALA A 54 8.34 -9.85 -23.22
N ALA A 55 8.01 -8.64 -23.70
CA ALA A 55 6.63 -8.26 -23.99
C ALA A 55 6.07 -9.31 -24.96
N GLY A 56 5.08 -10.08 -24.49
CA GLY A 56 4.15 -10.72 -25.40
C GLY A 56 3.47 -9.66 -26.27
N ASP A 57 2.79 -10.09 -27.32
CA ASP A 57 1.96 -9.21 -28.15
C ASP A 57 0.78 -8.71 -27.29
N PHE A 58 1.01 -7.63 -26.53
CA PHE A 58 -0.01 -7.00 -25.71
C PHE A 58 -0.97 -6.27 -26.63
N ASP A 59 -2.25 -6.63 -26.57
CA ASP A 59 -3.30 -5.92 -27.31
C ASP A 59 -3.44 -4.50 -26.76
N VAL A 60 -3.19 -3.50 -27.60
CA VAL A 60 -3.26 -2.09 -27.20
C VAL A 60 -4.66 -1.50 -27.36
N ASP A 61 -5.59 -2.23 -27.98
CA ASP A 61 -6.96 -1.80 -28.24
C ASP A 61 -7.94 -2.23 -27.12
N GLN A 62 -7.49 -3.03 -26.17
CA GLN A 62 -8.30 -3.45 -25.02
C GLN A 62 -8.49 -2.33 -23.98
N ASP A 63 -9.63 -2.36 -23.28
CA ASP A 63 -9.94 -1.41 -22.21
C ASP A 63 -9.00 -1.59 -21.00
N ILE A 64 -8.69 -0.49 -20.31
CA ILE A 64 -7.90 -0.51 -19.08
C ILE A 64 -8.83 -0.76 -17.88
N THR A 65 -8.58 -1.82 -17.13
CA THR A 65 -9.25 -2.04 -15.84
C THR A 65 -8.65 -1.13 -14.77
N VAL A 66 -9.32 -0.03 -14.47
CA VAL A 66 -8.87 0.89 -13.41
C VAL A 66 -9.20 0.33 -12.03
N ILE A 67 -8.19 0.16 -11.19
CA ILE A 67 -8.32 -0.26 -9.79
C ILE A 67 -8.12 0.96 -8.88
N SER A 68 -9.17 1.35 -8.18
CA SER A 68 -9.15 2.43 -7.18
C SER A 68 -9.26 1.87 -5.76
N ARG A 69 -9.04 2.75 -4.79
CA ARG A 69 -9.12 2.47 -3.36
C ARG A 69 -10.43 3.00 -2.77
N GLU A 70 -10.85 2.40 -1.67
CA GLU A 70 -12.05 2.77 -0.94
C GLU A 70 -12.06 4.25 -0.49
N ASP A 71 -13.26 4.80 -0.32
CA ASP A 71 -13.43 6.13 0.28
C ASP A 71 -12.83 6.16 1.70
N GLY A 72 -12.14 7.25 2.02
CA GLY A 72 -11.39 7.38 3.27
C GLY A 72 -9.99 6.74 3.24
N SER A 73 -9.61 6.08 2.15
CA SER A 73 -8.24 5.60 1.97
C SER A 73 -7.24 6.76 1.91
N GLY A 74 -6.28 6.77 2.83
CA GLY A 74 -5.20 7.77 2.82
C GLY A 74 -4.34 7.71 1.57
N THR A 75 -4.20 6.54 0.93
CA THR A 75 -3.49 6.38 -0.35
C THR A 75 -4.29 6.96 -1.50
N ARG A 76 -5.62 6.76 -1.54
CA ARG A 76 -6.49 7.40 -2.55
C ARG A 76 -6.40 8.90 -2.46
N GLY A 77 -6.62 9.45 -1.27
CA GLY A 77 -6.58 10.91 -1.06
C GLY A 77 -5.26 11.52 -1.52
N ALA A 78 -4.13 10.87 -1.21
CA ALA A 78 -2.83 11.31 -1.71
C ALA A 78 -2.74 11.24 -3.25
N PHE A 79 -3.13 10.11 -3.82
CA PHE A 79 -3.02 9.86 -5.25
C PHE A 79 -3.83 10.88 -6.06
N ILE A 80 -5.11 11.06 -5.72
CA ILE A 80 -6.00 11.96 -6.46
C ILE A 80 -5.59 13.43 -6.33
N GLU A 81 -5.06 13.83 -5.17
CA GLU A 81 -4.55 15.19 -4.95
C GLU A 81 -3.26 15.44 -5.75
N LEU A 82 -2.29 14.51 -5.69
CA LEU A 82 -1.00 14.65 -6.34
C LEU A 82 -1.06 14.53 -7.87
N THR A 83 -2.02 13.75 -8.39
CA THR A 83 -2.23 13.57 -9.84
C THR A 83 -3.18 14.61 -10.44
N GLY A 84 -3.89 15.38 -9.61
CA GLY A 84 -4.92 16.33 -10.06
C GLY A 84 -6.23 15.68 -10.50
N VAL A 85 -6.44 14.38 -10.22
CA VAL A 85 -7.73 13.72 -10.40
C VAL A 85 -8.78 14.34 -9.48
N GLU A 86 -8.39 14.74 -8.28
CA GLU A 86 -9.18 15.64 -7.46
C GLU A 86 -8.92 17.08 -7.92
N ALA A 87 -9.98 17.74 -8.41
CA ALA A 87 -9.91 19.11 -8.91
C ALA A 87 -11.00 19.98 -8.27
N LYS A 88 -10.77 21.30 -8.23
CA LYS A 88 -11.80 22.24 -7.78
C LYS A 88 -12.78 22.55 -8.91
N ASN A 89 -14.06 22.46 -8.63
CA ASN A 89 -15.11 22.94 -9.53
C ASN A 89 -15.18 24.49 -9.50
N ASP A 90 -16.07 25.07 -10.31
CA ASP A 90 -16.28 26.54 -10.38
C ASP A 90 -16.71 27.16 -9.04
N ALA A 91 -17.26 26.36 -8.12
CA ALA A 91 -17.64 26.78 -6.77
C ALA A 91 -16.48 26.67 -5.76
N GLY A 92 -15.31 26.18 -6.19
CA GLY A 92 -14.12 26.00 -5.35
C GLY A 92 -14.14 24.73 -4.50
N GLU A 93 -15.10 23.84 -4.71
CA GLU A 93 -15.25 22.56 -4.01
C GLU A 93 -14.36 21.51 -4.64
N LYS A 94 -13.68 20.70 -3.82
CA LYS A 94 -12.89 19.56 -4.29
C LYS A 94 -13.82 18.45 -4.78
N VAL A 95 -13.64 18.03 -6.03
CA VAL A 95 -14.37 16.94 -6.67
C VAL A 95 -13.36 15.88 -7.11
N ASP A 96 -13.53 14.66 -6.63
CA ASP A 96 -12.78 13.49 -7.07
C ASP A 96 -13.33 13.02 -8.42
N ASN A 97 -12.53 13.13 -9.49
CA ASN A 97 -12.89 12.70 -10.85
C ASN A 97 -12.40 11.28 -11.17
N THR A 98 -12.15 10.45 -10.17
CA THR A 98 -11.90 9.02 -10.39
C THR A 98 -13.05 8.43 -11.21
N THR A 99 -12.72 7.69 -12.27
CA THR A 99 -13.73 7.08 -13.15
C THR A 99 -14.72 6.22 -12.36
N GLU A 100 -16.01 6.36 -12.64
CA GLU A 100 -17.08 5.57 -12.02
C GLU A 100 -16.96 4.08 -12.35
N ALA A 101 -16.25 3.74 -13.44
CA ALA A 101 -15.98 2.36 -13.84
C ALA A 101 -14.87 1.68 -13.02
N ALA A 102 -14.19 2.42 -12.12
CA ALA A 102 -13.08 1.87 -11.35
C ALA A 102 -13.56 0.77 -10.40
N ALA A 103 -12.87 -0.37 -10.43
CA ALA A 103 -13.07 -1.42 -9.43
C ALA A 103 -12.45 -0.98 -8.10
N ILE A 104 -13.25 -1.02 -7.02
CA ILE A 104 -12.82 -0.56 -5.70
C ILE A 104 -12.22 -1.71 -4.90
N GLN A 105 -10.99 -1.52 -4.42
CA GLN A 105 -10.30 -2.42 -3.50
C GLN A 105 -10.12 -1.76 -2.14
N SER A 106 -10.39 -2.50 -1.05
CA SER A 106 -10.36 -1.98 0.33
C SER A 106 -8.98 -2.02 1.00
N SER A 107 -7.96 -2.50 0.30
CA SER A 107 -6.63 -2.69 0.87
C SER A 107 -5.54 -2.69 -0.19
N THR A 108 -4.31 -2.45 0.25
CA THR A 108 -3.12 -2.56 -0.62
C THR A 108 -2.97 -3.96 -1.21
N ASN A 109 -3.22 -5.02 -0.41
CA ASN A 109 -3.14 -6.39 -0.91
C ASN A 109 -4.23 -6.70 -1.94
N GLY A 110 -5.43 -6.11 -1.78
CA GLY A 110 -6.51 -6.21 -2.76
C GLY A 110 -6.11 -5.61 -4.12
N VAL A 111 -5.47 -4.43 -4.11
CA VAL A 111 -4.95 -3.81 -5.33
C VAL A 111 -3.85 -4.67 -5.97
N LEU A 112 -2.86 -5.12 -5.20
CA LEU A 112 -1.78 -5.99 -5.68
C LEU A 112 -2.36 -7.25 -6.37
N THR A 113 -3.31 -7.91 -5.70
CA THR A 113 -3.96 -9.12 -6.22
C THR A 113 -4.78 -8.84 -7.47
N ALA A 114 -5.52 -7.72 -7.52
CA ALA A 114 -6.31 -7.38 -8.69
C ALA A 114 -5.41 -7.13 -9.91
N VAL A 115 -4.34 -6.34 -9.73
CA VAL A 115 -3.39 -6.00 -10.80
C VAL A 115 -2.57 -7.21 -11.24
N SER A 116 -2.15 -8.08 -10.32
CA SER A 116 -1.35 -9.26 -10.68
C SER A 116 -2.14 -10.31 -11.48
N ASN A 117 -3.48 -10.30 -11.39
CA ASN A 117 -4.35 -11.27 -12.06
C ASN A 117 -4.97 -10.75 -13.37
N ASP A 118 -4.76 -9.48 -13.71
CA ASP A 118 -5.33 -8.84 -14.89
C ASP A 118 -4.25 -7.98 -15.57
N GLU A 119 -3.79 -8.42 -16.74
CA GLU A 119 -2.74 -7.73 -17.49
C GLU A 119 -3.14 -6.34 -18.00
N THR A 120 -4.45 -6.06 -18.04
CA THR A 120 -5.02 -4.76 -18.44
C THR A 120 -5.19 -3.81 -17.27
N ALA A 121 -4.99 -4.29 -16.04
CA ALA A 121 -5.30 -3.54 -14.85
C ALA A 121 -4.20 -2.55 -14.45
N ILE A 122 -4.62 -1.37 -13.99
CA ILE A 122 -3.74 -0.38 -13.39
C ILE A 122 -4.29 0.05 -12.04
N GLY A 123 -3.41 0.16 -11.05
CA GLY A 123 -3.76 0.60 -9.71
C GLY A 123 -2.60 1.32 -9.03
N TYR A 124 -2.85 1.83 -7.83
CA TYR A 124 -1.87 2.56 -7.04
C TYR A 124 -1.76 2.00 -5.62
N ILE A 125 -0.51 1.91 -5.15
CA ILE A 125 -0.15 1.41 -3.82
C ILE A 125 0.94 2.29 -3.21
N SER A 126 1.11 2.21 -1.90
CA SER A 126 2.25 2.83 -1.23
C SER A 126 3.55 2.13 -1.67
N LEU A 127 4.61 2.91 -1.92
CA LEU A 127 5.91 2.39 -2.38
C LEU A 127 6.46 1.26 -1.50
N GLY A 128 6.31 1.36 -0.18
CA GLY A 128 6.78 0.33 0.76
C GLY A 128 6.06 -1.02 0.66
N SER A 129 5.01 -1.13 -0.15
CA SER A 129 4.28 -2.38 -0.41
C SER A 129 4.55 -2.97 -1.80
N LEU A 130 5.36 -2.29 -2.63
CA LEU A 130 5.74 -2.80 -3.94
C LEU A 130 6.50 -4.13 -3.80
N ASN A 131 6.16 -5.10 -4.63
CA ASN A 131 6.79 -6.40 -4.70
C ASN A 131 6.99 -6.82 -6.17
N ASN A 132 7.45 -8.05 -6.40
CA ASN A 132 7.74 -8.56 -7.75
C ASN A 132 6.52 -9.11 -8.49
N ASP A 133 5.33 -9.12 -7.88
CA ASP A 133 4.10 -9.63 -8.50
C ASP A 133 3.46 -8.60 -9.44
N VAL A 134 3.87 -7.34 -9.33
CA VAL A 134 3.37 -6.22 -10.15
C VAL A 134 4.53 -5.39 -10.66
N LYS A 135 4.31 -4.68 -11.77
CA LYS A 135 5.30 -3.78 -12.36
C LYS A 135 5.02 -2.34 -11.97
N ALA A 136 6.01 -1.66 -11.39
CA ALA A 136 5.93 -0.22 -11.17
C ALA A 136 6.13 0.55 -12.49
N VAL A 137 5.28 1.55 -12.73
CA VAL A 137 5.36 2.45 -13.89
C VAL A 137 6.17 3.70 -13.52
N THR A 138 6.96 4.20 -14.47
CA THR A 138 7.67 5.47 -14.32
C THR A 138 6.71 6.65 -14.51
N VAL A 139 6.86 7.70 -13.71
CA VAL A 139 6.10 8.94 -13.86
C VAL A 139 7.07 10.01 -14.34
N GLU A 140 6.76 10.67 -15.46
CA GLU A 140 7.67 11.64 -16.10
C GLU A 140 9.09 11.09 -16.34
N GLY A 141 9.20 9.78 -16.63
CA GLY A 141 10.48 9.10 -16.83
C GLY A 141 11.25 8.73 -15.55
N VAL A 142 10.72 9.04 -14.36
CA VAL A 142 11.34 8.71 -13.07
C VAL A 142 10.71 7.45 -12.49
N ALA A 143 11.54 6.47 -12.15
CA ALA A 143 11.10 5.26 -11.46
C ALA A 143 10.88 5.52 -9.96
N PRO A 144 9.83 4.94 -9.34
CA PRO A 144 9.62 5.06 -7.91
C PRO A 144 10.67 4.28 -7.13
N SER A 145 11.36 4.95 -6.21
CA SER A 145 12.33 4.33 -5.30
C SER A 145 12.49 5.17 -4.04
N ALA A 146 13.09 4.60 -2.99
CA ALA A 146 13.38 5.37 -1.78
C ALA A 146 14.32 6.55 -2.07
N ASP A 147 15.21 6.43 -3.06
CA ASP A 147 16.19 7.47 -3.38
C ASP A 147 15.57 8.59 -4.22
N THR A 148 14.78 8.24 -5.25
CA THR A 148 14.03 9.22 -6.07
C THR A 148 12.93 9.94 -5.30
N VAL A 149 12.42 9.33 -4.21
CA VAL A 149 11.53 10.02 -3.27
C VAL A 149 12.30 10.99 -2.38
N LYS A 150 13.49 10.61 -1.88
CA LYS A 150 14.31 11.46 -1.00
C LYS A 150 14.89 12.67 -1.73
N ASP A 151 15.29 12.50 -2.99
CA ASP A 151 15.85 13.58 -3.80
C ASP A 151 14.77 14.47 -4.45
N GLY A 152 13.50 14.06 -4.36
CA GLY A 152 12.34 14.80 -4.85
C GLY A 152 12.08 14.68 -6.34
N THR A 153 12.80 13.83 -7.07
CA THR A 153 12.60 13.61 -8.51
C THR A 153 11.32 12.80 -8.79
N TYR A 154 10.93 11.89 -7.90
CA TYR A 154 9.66 11.19 -7.99
C TYR A 154 8.55 12.03 -7.34
N THR A 155 7.71 12.65 -8.17
CA THR A 155 6.77 13.70 -7.76
C THR A 155 5.53 13.19 -7.02
N LEU A 156 5.18 11.91 -7.17
CA LEU A 156 4.06 11.29 -6.47
C LEU A 156 4.46 10.83 -5.05
N ALA A 157 4.92 11.77 -4.24
CA ALA A 157 5.32 11.53 -2.85
C ALA A 157 4.83 12.67 -1.94
N ARG A 158 4.58 12.34 -0.67
CA ARG A 158 4.25 13.33 0.36
C ARG A 158 5.01 13.05 1.66
N PRO A 159 5.42 14.09 2.41
CA PRO A 159 6.05 13.91 3.71
C PRO A 159 5.05 13.38 4.75
N PHE A 160 5.56 12.67 5.74
CA PHE A 160 4.82 12.39 6.97
C PHE A 160 5.25 13.40 8.04
N ASN A 161 4.34 14.32 8.32
CA ASN A 161 4.51 15.30 9.40
C ASN A 161 3.93 14.71 10.68
N ILE A 162 4.67 14.81 11.79
CA ILE A 162 4.25 14.43 13.14
C ILE A 162 3.83 15.65 13.95
#